data_AF-A0AAN8TY52-F1
#
_entry.id   AF-A0AAN8TY52-F1
#
_cell.length_a   1.000
_cell.length_b   1.000
_cell.length_c   1.000
_cell.angle_alpha   90.00
_cell.angle_beta   90.00
_cell.angle_gamma   90.00
#
_symmetry.space_group_name_H-M   'P 1'
#
loop_
_entity.id
_entity.type
_entity.pdbx_description
1 polymer ?
#
loop_
_entity_poly.entity_id
_entity_poly.type
_entity_poly.pdbx_seq_one_letter_code
_entity_poly.pdbx_strand_id
1 'polypeptide(L)' 'MMIQVLPVIICWELWKTRCACKHGNQTRFYTRRMEQQILWHFRAATGKAYPNLKLDYPWVQICDTVVRLRPKSISNGQY' A
#
# COMPACT_ATOMS: atom_id res chain seq x y z
N MET A 1 -12.06 6.90 5.18
CA MET A 1 -10.83 7.73 5.30
C MET A 1 -9.55 6.89 5.36
N MET A 2 -9.41 5.88 6.23
CA MET A 2 -8.18 5.06 6.31
C MET A 2 -7.79 4.35 5.01
N ILE A 3 -8.77 4.01 4.18
CA ILE A 3 -8.52 3.31 2.91
C ILE A 3 -7.71 4.19 1.92
N GLN A 4 -7.75 5.53 2.03
CA GLN A 4 -6.93 6.43 1.20
C GLN A 4 -5.45 6.47 1.60
N VAL A 5 -5.07 5.98 2.80
CA VAL A 5 -3.67 5.96 3.23
C VAL A 5 -2.89 4.79 2.61
N LEU A 6 -3.60 3.77 2.13
CA LEU A 6 -3.02 2.61 1.44
C LEU A 6 -2.07 2.98 0.29
N PRO A 7 -2.49 3.76 -0.72
CA PRO A 7 -1.59 4.14 -1.81
C PRO A 7 -0.37 4.93 -1.32
N VAL A 8 -0.51 5.76 -0.28
CA VAL A 8 0.60 6.50 0.31
C VAL A 8 1.61 5.56 0.96
N ILE A 9 1.14 4.58 1.75
CA ILE A 9 2.00 3.57 2.38
C ILE A 9 2.70 2.71 1.33
N ILE A 10 1.99 2.30 0.27
CA ILE A 10 2.57 1.50 -0.82
C ILE A 10 3.67 2.27 -1.54
N CYS A 11 3.40 3.52 -1.94
CA CYS A 11 4.39 4.39 -2.57
C CYS A 11 5.58 4.65 -1.65
N TRP A 12 5.35 4.80 -0.35
CA TRP A 12 6.39 5.03 0.65
C TRP A 12 7.33 3.82 0.80
N GLU A 13 6.81 2.60 0.89
CA GLU A 13 7.64 1.38 0.95
C GLU A 13 8.37 1.11 -0.37
N LEU A 14 7.73 1.36 -1.52
CA LEU A 14 8.38 1.31 -2.83
C LEU A 14 9.57 2.27 -2.90
N TRP A 15 9.36 3.51 -2.45
CA TRP A 15 10.40 4.54 -2.44
C TRP A 15 11.56 4.17 -1.51
N LYS A 16 11.27 3.72 -0.29
CA LYS A 16 12.29 3.23 0.66
C LYS A 16 13.09 2.07 0.07
N THR A 17 12.42 1.08 -0.52
CA THR A 17 13.09 -0.08 -1.12
C THR A 17 13.98 0.35 -2.28
N ARG A 18 13.52 1.27 -3.13
CA ARG A 18 14.31 1.83 -4.22
C ARG A 18 15.54 2.59 -3.71
N CYS A 19 15.38 3.40 -2.67
CA CYS A 19 16.50 4.13 -2.04
C CYS A 19 17.50 3.18 -1.37
N ALA A 20 17.02 2.11 -0.73
CA ALA A 20 17.86 1.08 -0.12
C ALA A 20 18.65 0.27 -1.17
N CYS A 21 18.08 0.02 -2.35
CA CYS A 21 18.81 -0.61 -3.45
C CYS A 21 19.79 0.35 -4.14
N LYS A 22 19.47 1.65 -4.20
CA LYS A 22 20.31 2.65 -4.88
C LYS A 22 21.49 3.13 -4.03
N HIS A 23 21.29 3.26 -2.71
CA HIS A 23 22.28 3.86 -1.79
C HIS A 23 22.69 2.94 -0.63
N GLY A 24 22.07 1.76 -0.51
CA GLY A 24 22.38 0.79 0.54
C GLY A 24 23.00 -0.50 -0.01
N ASN A 25 23.42 -1.37 0.89
CA ASN A 25 24.10 -2.64 0.57
C ASN A 25 23.15 -3.74 0.04
N GLN A 26 21.90 -3.42 -0.28
CA GLN A 26 20.92 -4.36 -0.82
C GLN A 26 20.98 -4.40 -2.34
N THR A 27 21.71 -5.38 -2.87
CA THR A 27 21.90 -5.61 -4.32
C THR A 27 20.65 -6.07 -5.08
N ARG A 28 19.56 -6.44 -4.38
CA ARG A 28 18.32 -6.93 -5.01
C ARG A 28 17.05 -6.34 -4.42
N PHE A 29 16.11 -6.03 -5.31
CA PHE A 29 14.75 -5.65 -4.98
C PHE A 29 13.95 -6.89 -4.56
N TYR A 30 13.71 -7.05 -3.25
CA TYR A 30 12.94 -8.17 -2.70
C TYR A 30 11.46 -7.82 -2.59
N THR A 31 10.71 -8.00 -3.67
CA THR A 31 9.27 -7.68 -3.75
C THR A 31 8.47 -8.30 -2.60
N ARG A 32 8.71 -9.57 -2.27
CA ARG A 32 8.00 -10.27 -1.19
C ARG A 32 8.23 -9.66 0.20
N ARG A 33 9.42 -9.10 0.44
CA ARG A 33 9.74 -8.39 1.69
C ARG A 33 9.02 -7.06 1.76
N MET A 34 8.96 -6.33 0.65
CA MET A 34 8.21 -5.08 0.54
C MET A 34 6.71 -5.31 0.77
N GLU A 35 6.13 -6.35 0.15
CA GLU A 35 4.72 -6.74 0.35
C GLU A 35 4.41 -7.01 1.82
N GLN A 36 5.27 -7.79 2.50
CA GLN A 36 5.13 -8.08 3.92
C GLN A 36 5.21 -6.82 4.80
N GLN A 37 6.12 -5.89 4.49
CA GLN A 37 6.24 -4.62 5.22
C GLN A 37 4.99 -3.75 5.04
N ILE A 38 4.46 -3.66 3.82
CA ILE A 38 3.23 -2.91 3.55
C ILE A 38 2.05 -3.53 4.32
N LEU A 39 1.90 -4.86 4.25
CA LEU A 39 0.87 -5.60 4.99
C LEU A 39 0.98 -5.36 6.50
N TRP A 40 2.20 -5.37 7.04
CA TRP A 40 2.43 -5.15 8.46
C TRP A 40 2.08 -3.72 8.88
N HIS A 41 2.53 -2.71 8.14
CA HIS A 41 2.18 -1.31 8.39
C HIS A 41 0.68 -1.06 8.28
N PHE A 42 0.03 -1.67 7.29
CA PHE A 42 -1.41 -1.57 7.10
C PHE A 42 -2.19 -2.23 8.26
N ARG A 43 -1.80 -3.43 8.69
CA ARG A 43 -2.38 -4.11 9.86
C ARG A 43 -2.17 -3.31 11.14
N ALA A 44 -0.98 -2.74 11.36
CA ALA A 44 -0.70 -1.91 12.54
C ALA A 44 -1.56 -0.64 12.55
N ALA A 45 -1.66 0.06 11.41
CA ALA A 45 -2.49 1.25 11.29
C ALA A 45 -3.97 0.94 11.51
N THR A 46 -4.45 -0.18 10.97
CA THR A 46 -5.86 -0.56 11.06
C THR A 46 -6.21 -1.16 12.41
N GLY A 47 -5.33 -1.95 13.03
CA GLY A 47 -5.53 -2.45 14.39
C GLY A 47 -5.54 -1.34 15.44
N LYS A 48 -4.77 -0.27 15.23
CA LYS A 48 -4.82 0.93 16.09
C LYS A 48 -6.12 1.71 15.94
N ALA A 49 -6.64 1.83 14.71
CA ALA A 49 -7.89 2.56 14.44
C ALA A 49 -9.16 1.74 14.70
N TYR A 50 -9.09 0.42 14.52
CA TYR A 50 -10.21 -0.53 14.62
C TYR A 50 -9.72 -1.85 15.24
N PRO A 51 -9.64 -1.94 16.58
CA PRO A 51 -9.06 -3.10 17.28
C PRO A 51 -9.82 -4.41 17.05
N ASN A 52 -11.10 -4.35 16.67
CA ASN A 52 -11.93 -5.53 16.40
C ASN A 52 -11.94 -5.97 14.92
N LEU A 53 -11.26 -5.24 14.04
CA LEU A 53 -11.29 -5.53 12.61
C LEU A 53 -10.17 -6.52 12.25
N LYS A 54 -10.53 -7.79 12.07
CA LYS A 54 -9.62 -8.82 11.57
C LYS A 54 -9.40 -8.63 10.07
N LEU A 55 -8.38 -7.85 9.68
CA LEU A 55 -7.93 -7.76 8.30
C LEU A 55 -6.95 -8.86 7.96
N ASP A 56 -7.49 -9.99 7.50
CA ASP A 56 -6.71 -11.00 6.78
C ASP A 56 -6.89 -10.85 5.26
N TYR A 57 -6.45 -9.70 4.74
CA TYR A 57 -6.52 -9.44 3.30
C TYR A 57 -5.28 -10.02 2.61
N PRO A 58 -5.43 -10.93 1.64
CA PRO A 58 -4.34 -11.28 0.74
C PRO A 58 -3.90 -10.05 -0.06
N TRP A 59 -2.62 -9.98 -0.39
CA TRP A 59 -2.00 -8.87 -1.13
C TRP A 59 -2.80 -8.46 -2.38
N VAL A 60 -3.33 -9.43 -3.11
CA VAL A 60 -4.16 -9.21 -4.31
C VAL A 60 -5.39 -8.36 -4.03
N GLN A 61 -6.08 -8.60 -2.90
CA GLN A 61 -7.26 -7.81 -2.53
C GLN A 61 -6.88 -6.39 -2.09
N ILE A 62 -5.70 -6.22 -1.49
CA ILE A 62 -5.15 -4.89 -1.17
C ILE A 62 -4.89 -4.12 -2.47
N CYS A 63 -4.26 -4.76 -3.46
CA CYS A 63 -4.06 -4.16 -4.77
C CYS A 63 -5.37 -3.81 -5.46
N ASP A 64 -6.38 -4.69 -5.45
CA ASP A 64 -7.69 -4.42 -6.03
C ASP A 64 -8.39 -3.24 -5.34
N THR A 65 -8.30 -3.17 -4.01
CA THR A 65 -8.83 -2.04 -3.25
C THR A 65 -8.14 -0.74 -3.65
N VAL A 66 -6.82 -0.73 -3.81
CA VAL A 66 -6.05 0.44 -4.27
C VAL A 66 -6.44 0.87 -5.68
N VAL A 67 -6.66 -0.09 -6.59
CA VAL A 67 -7.11 0.18 -7.96
C VAL A 67 -8.53 0.76 -7.96
N ARG A 68 -9.44 0.24 -7.12
CA ARG A 68 -10.80 0.77 -6.98
C ARG A 68 -10.84 2.17 -6.35
N LEU A 69 -9.87 2.49 -5.50
CA LEU A 69 -9.69 3.82 -4.91
C LEU A 69 -9.00 4.80 -5.83
N ARG A 70 -8.47 4.35 -6.97
CA ARG A 70 -7.96 5.27 -7.98
C ARG A 70 -9.07 6.30 -8.19
N PRO A 71 -8.78 7.61 -8.07
CA PRO A 71 -9.78 8.63 -8.28
C PRO A 71 -10.38 8.34 -9.66
N LYS A 72 -11.68 7.98 -9.68
CA LYS A 72 -12.43 8.00 -10.93
C LYS A 72 -12.26 9.43 -11.40
N SER A 73 -11.49 9.65 -12.47
CA SER A 73 -11.44 10.96 -13.09
C SER A 73 -12.89 11.37 -13.23
N ILE A 74 -13.26 12.50 -12.64
CA ILE A 74 -14.57 13.08 -12.87
C ILE A 74 -14.57 13.40 -14.36
N SER A 75 -15.06 12.49 -15.18
CA SER A 75 -15.41 12.74 -16.57
C SER A 75 -16.63 13.63 -16.52
N ASN A 76 -16.41 14.92 -16.27
CA ASN A 76 -17.41 15.95 -16.47
C ASN A 76 -17.48 16.23 -17.98
N GLY A 77 -18.64 15.90 -18.58
CA GLY A 77 -19.10 16.28 -19.92
C GLY A 77 -18.44 15.46 -21.04
N GLN A 78 -19.14 14.76 -21.96
CA GLN A 78 -20.39 15.09 -22.63
C GLN A 78 -20.52 16.59 -22.90
N TYR A 79 -19.89 17.07 -23.97
CA TYR A 79 -20.47 17.92 -25.03
C TYR A 79 -19.67 17.71 -26.31
#